data_AF-A0A916ER53-F1
#
_entry.id   AF-A0A916ER53-F1
#
_cell.length_a   1.000
_cell.length_b   1.000
_cell.length_c   1.000
_cell.angle_alpha   90.00
_cell.angle_beta   90.00
_cell.angle_gamma   90.00
#
_symmetry.space_group_name_H-M   'P 1'
#
loop_
_entity.id
_entity.type
_entity.pdbx_description
1 polymer ?
#
loop_
_entity_poly.entity_id
_entity_poly.type
_entity_poly.pdbx_seq_one_letter_code
_entity_poly.pdbx_strand_id
1 'polypeptide(L)' 'MGQGAARDHAIACDARGVSRQPPLDFLERFNEAFVYEMQAFVAACRGETPLTLELADATEATRIGLAITRSLRSGLPQEV' A
#
# COMPACT_ATOMS: atom_id res chain seq x y z
N MET A 1 -0.61 -11.28 -22.31
CA MET A 1 -1.87 -11.69 -21.65
C MET A 1 -1.81 -11.15 -20.23
N GLY A 2 -2.53 -10.07 -19.95
CA GLY A 2 -2.46 -9.37 -18.66
C GLY A 2 -3.25 -10.08 -17.58
N GLN A 3 -2.59 -10.43 -16.48
CA GLN A 3 -3.23 -10.90 -15.24
C GLN A 3 -2.51 -10.24 -14.06
N GLY A 4 -2.89 -8.98 -13.79
CA GLY A 4 -2.31 -8.14 -12.74
C GLY A 4 -3.35 -7.25 -12.06
N ALA A 5 -4.54 -7.79 -11.79
CA ALA A 5 -5.60 -7.05 -11.10
C ALA A 5 -6.23 -7.89 -9.97
N ALA A 6 -5.41 -8.40 -9.06
CA ALA A 6 -5.89 -8.97 -7.80
C ALA A 6 -5.75 -7.90 -6.71
N ARG A 7 -6.80 -7.10 -6.52
CA ARG A 7 -6.80 -5.94 -5.61
C ARG A 7 -6.97 -6.26 -4.13
N ASP A 8 -7.33 -7.49 -3.78
CA ASP A 8 -7.08 -8.09 -2.47
C ASP A 8 -7.14 -9.62 -2.65
N HIS A 9 -6.07 -10.31 -2.28
CA HIS A 9 -6.00 -11.77 -2.32
C HIS A 9 -5.74 -12.29 -0.91
N ALA A 10 -6.53 -11.83 0.06
CA ALA A 10 -6.60 -12.48 1.36
C ALA A 10 -7.21 -13.88 1.14
N ILE A 11 -6.33 -14.86 0.94
CA ILE A 11 -6.67 -16.27 1.03
C ILE A 11 -6.61 -16.64 2.50
N ALA A 12 -7.76 -17.01 3.06
CA ALA A 12 -7.80 -17.75 4.31
C ALA A 12 -7.85 -19.24 3.98
N CYS A 13 -6.81 -19.98 4.36
CA CYS A 13 -6.76 -21.45 4.29
C CYS A 13 -7.05 -22.02 5.67
N ASP A 14 -8.13 -22.80 5.80
CA ASP A 14 -8.41 -23.59 6.99
C ASP A 14 -8.74 -25.05 6.63
N ALA A 15 -9.02 -25.90 7.63
CA ALA A 15 -9.36 -27.31 7.42
C ALA A 15 -10.65 -27.53 6.59
N ARG A 16 -11.43 -26.48 6.31
CA ARG A 16 -12.67 -26.51 5.53
C ARG A 16 -12.49 -25.98 4.11
N GLY A 17 -11.31 -25.46 3.76
CA GLY A 17 -10.93 -25.09 2.40
C GLY A 17 -10.32 -23.69 2.27
N VAL A 18 -10.33 -23.18 1.04
CA VAL A 18 -9.81 -21.86 0.69
C VAL A 18 -10.99 -20.90 0.51
N SER A 19 -11.04 -19.84 1.31
CA SER A 19 -12.04 -18.78 1.14
C SER A 19 -11.40 -17.47 0.68
N ARG A 20 -12.14 -16.72 -0.16
CA ARG A 20 -11.82 -15.36 -0.56
C ARG A 20 -12.89 -14.43 -0.01
N GLN A 21 -12.50 -13.47 0.81
CA GLN A 21 -13.39 -12.37 1.17
C GLN A 21 -13.45 -11.35 0.03
N PRO A 22 -14.64 -10.84 -0.32
CA PRO A 22 -14.76 -9.72 -1.24
C PRO A 22 -14.10 -8.49 -0.60
N PRO A 23 -13.30 -7.70 -1.36
CA PRO A 23 -12.73 -6.48 -0.84
C PRO A 23 -13.85 -5.50 -0.47
N LEU A 24 -13.70 -4.84 0.68
CA LEU A 24 -14.47 -3.66 1.04
C LEU A 24 -14.25 -2.55 0.00
N ASP A 25 -15.19 -1.61 -0.14
CA ASP A 25 -14.94 -0.44 -0.99
C ASP A 25 -13.68 0.31 -0.51
N PHE A 26 -12.95 0.94 -1.44
CA PHE A 26 -11.66 1.57 -1.12
C PHE A 26 -11.80 2.58 0.02
N LEU A 27 -12.87 3.39 -0.03
CA LEU A 27 -13.12 4.38 1.00
C LEU A 27 -13.51 3.71 2.32
N GLU A 28 -14.36 2.70 2.30
CA GLU A 28 -14.72 1.93 3.50
C GLU A 28 -13.49 1.30 4.17
N ARG A 29 -12.53 0.80 3.38
CA ARG A 29 -11.31 0.18 3.90
C ARG A 29 -10.34 1.17 4.56
N PHE A 30 -10.26 2.39 4.05
CA PHE A 30 -9.21 3.35 4.43
C PHE A 30 -9.70 4.61 5.11
N ASN A 31 -11.01 4.79 5.27
CA ASN A 31 -11.59 5.99 5.88
C ASN A 31 -10.94 6.32 7.23
N GLU A 32 -10.82 5.33 8.12
CA GLU A 32 -10.19 5.54 9.43
C GLU A 32 -8.70 5.90 9.32
N ALA A 33 -7.97 5.25 8.41
CA ALA A 33 -6.56 5.53 8.19
C ALA A 33 -6.32 6.99 7.77
N PHE A 34 -7.16 7.53 6.88
CA PHE A 34 -7.08 8.94 6.48
C PHE A 34 -7.35 9.91 7.65
N VAL A 35 -8.29 9.58 8.53
CA VAL A 35 -8.56 10.38 9.74
C VAL A 35 -7.34 10.39 10.66
N TYR A 36 -6.75 9.22 10.92
CA TYR A 36 -5.57 9.11 11.77
C TYR A 36 -4.35 9.81 11.18
N GLU A 37 -4.12 9.68 9.87
CA GLU A 37 -3.04 10.36 9.16
C GLU A 37 -3.16 11.88 9.29
N MET A 38 -4.36 12.43 9.11
CA MET A 38 -4.59 13.88 9.24
C MET A 38 -4.37 14.37 10.68
N GLN A 39 -4.84 13.62 11.68
CA GLN A 39 -4.59 13.94 13.08
C GLN A 39 -3.10 13.94 13.41
N ALA A 40 -2.37 12.92 12.96
CA ALA A 40 -0.92 12.82 13.15
C ALA A 40 -0.17 13.98 12.49
N PHE A 41 -0.58 14.38 11.27
CA PHE A 41 -0.01 15.53 10.57
C PHE A 41 -0.22 16.83 11.35
N VAL A 42 -1.44 17.10 11.83
CA VAL A 42 -1.75 18.31 12.60
C VAL A 42 -0.97 18.34 13.93
N ALA A 43 -0.89 17.21 14.64
CA ALA A 43 -0.12 17.10 15.88
C ALA A 43 1.38 17.42 15.63
N ALA A 44 1.94 16.93 14.53
CA ALA A 44 3.32 17.24 14.14
C ALA A 44 3.52 18.72 13.81
N CYS A 45 2.60 19.35 13.07
CA CYS A 45 2.66 20.79 12.81
C CYS A 45 2.60 21.64 14.09
N ARG A 46 1.91 21.15 15.12
CA ARG A 46 1.81 21.81 16.43
C ARG A 46 3.00 21.51 17.36
N GLY A 47 3.89 20.60 16.96
CA GLY A 47 5.03 20.16 17.76
C GLY A 47 4.65 19.22 18.90
N GLU A 48 3.45 18.62 18.86
CA GLU A 48 2.94 17.73 19.91
C GLU A 48 3.53 16.32 19.78
N THR A 49 3.72 15.84 18.54
CA THR A 49 4.25 14.50 18.25
C THR A 49 5.13 14.53 17.00
N PRO A 50 6.31 13.89 16.97
CA PRO A 50 7.10 13.79 15.74
C PRO A 50 6.41 12.89 14.71
N LEU A 51 6.63 13.15 13.42
CA LEU A 51 6.24 12.23 12.36
C LEU A 51 7.07 10.94 12.45
N THR A 52 6.45 9.81 12.15
CA THR A 52 7.12 8.50 12.12
C THR A 52 7.76 8.18 10.78
N LEU A 53 7.52 9.00 9.76
CA LEU A 53 8.00 8.82 8.38
C LEU A 53 8.75 10.07 7.93
N GLU A 54 9.77 9.84 7.11
CA GLU A 54 10.56 10.88 6.49
C GLU A 54 10.27 11.00 4.99
N LEU A 55 10.68 12.11 4.37
CA LEU A 55 10.59 12.29 2.92
C LEU A 55 11.40 11.24 2.14
N ALA A 56 12.44 10.68 2.77
CA ALA A 56 13.24 9.60 2.21
C ALA A 56 12.42 8.32 1.97
N ASP A 57 11.48 7.99 2.87
CA ASP A 57 10.62 6.81 2.75
C ASP A 57 9.73 6.89 1.51
N ALA A 58 9.14 8.07 1.27
CA ALA A 58 8.32 8.31 0.09
C ALA A 58 9.13 8.22 -1.21
N THR A 59 10.38 8.69 -1.17
CA THR A 59 11.30 8.63 -2.32
C THR A 59 11.70 7.20 -2.65
N GLU A 60 12.05 6.40 -1.65
CA GLU A 60 12.36 4.97 -1.78
C GLU A 60 11.17 4.19 -2.34
N ALA A 61 9.99 4.36 -1.75
CA ALA A 61 8.77 3.69 -2.20
C ALA A 61 8.45 4.00 -3.67
N THR A 62 8.64 5.27 -4.08
CA THR A 62 8.46 5.68 -5.47
C THR A 62 9.47 5.03 -6.41
N ARG A 63 10.74 4.94 -6.00
CA ARG A 63 11.81 4.30 -6.80
C ARG A 63 11.53 2.82 -7.01
N ILE A 64 11.10 2.11 -5.96
CA ILE A 64 10.65 0.72 -6.06
C ILE A 64 9.47 0.60 -7.05
N GLY A 65 8.45 1.45 -6.91
CA GLY A 65 7.28 1.44 -7.80
C GLY A 65 7.65 1.66 -9.27
N LEU A 66 8.60 2.55 -9.54
CA LEU A 66 9.14 2.79 -10.89
C LEU A 66 9.91 1.58 -11.42
N ALA A 67 10.77 0.94 -10.60
CA ALA A 67 11.50 -0.26 -10.99
C ALA A 67 10.55 -1.40 -11.35
N ILE A 68 9.52 -1.64 -10.53
CA ILE A 68 8.46 -2.63 -10.81
C ILE A 68 7.75 -2.31 -12.13
N THR A 69 7.39 -1.04 -12.34
CA THR A 69 6.73 -0.60 -13.57
C THR A 69 7.60 -0.82 -14.81
N ARG A 70 8.90 -0.53 -14.71
CA ARG A 70 9.87 -0.78 -15.79
C ARG A 70 10.03 -2.26 -16.06
N SER A 71 10.16 -3.08 -15.02
CA SER A 71 10.28 -4.53 -15.13
C SER A 71 9.08 -5.15 -15.82
N LEU A 72 7.86 -4.73 -15.44
CA LEU A 72 6.62 -5.19 -16.07
C LEU A 72 6.59 -4.85 -17.57
N ARG A 73 7.10 -3.68 -17.96
CA ARG A 73 7.13 -3.24 -19.36
C ARG A 73 8.23 -3.95 -20.18
N SER A 74 9.39 -4.20 -19.58
CA SER A 74 10.52 -4.82 -20.27
C SER A 74 10.51 -6.35 -20.23
N GLY A 75 9.77 -6.95 -19.31
CA GLY A 75 9.80 -8.40 -19.05
C GLY A 75 11.12 -8.88 -18.42
N LEU A 76 11.94 -7.97 -17.91
CA LEU A 76 13.26 -8.25 -17.34
C LEU A 76 13.34 -7.67 -15.93
N PRO A 77 14.15 -8.26 -15.02
CA PRO A 77 14.43 -7.66 -13.71
C PRO A 77 14.98 -6.24 -13.82
N GLN A 78 14.69 -5.39 -12.82
CA GLN A 78 15.20 -4.02 -12.71
C GLN A 78 15.77 -3.82 -11.30
N GLU A 79 16.92 -3.17 -11.21
CA GLU A 79 17.51 -2.73 -9.95
C GLU A 79 16.72 -1.54 -9.39
N VAL A 80 16.77 -1.40 -8.07
CA VAL A 80 16.10 -0.36 -7.28
C VAL A 80 17.11 0.63 -6.77
#